data_AF-A0A0C9S2H1-F1
#
_entry.id   AF-A0A0C9S2H1-F1
#
_cell.length_a   1.000
_cell.length_b   1.000
_cell.length_c   1.000
_cell.angle_alpha   90.00
_cell.angle_beta   90.00
_cell.angle_gamma   90.00
#
_symmetry.space_group_name_H-M   'P 1'
#
loop_
_entity.id
_entity.type
_entity.pdbx_description
1 polymer ?
#
loop_
_entity_poly.entity_id
_entity_poly.type
_entity_poly.pdbx_seq_one_letter_code
_entity_poly.pdbx_strand_id
1 'polypeptide(L)'
;DGVDKFSSFNVAAEVKKGKAVHSQLLIWDSILELRIQLQKLLVLANQFPKPENYSTFRSAALEKDKKNANLMGQAKQSVELVMNQLLNLQEKLRDSHPDVRNVFSSAGGKQKGVDQIDSEDEEIPSDTEPEESDEGSEGPVEAGSTKRKPAKQMHPKKLVKYRKMDECISSAAEFWKSFEPYRNSTIEKWHERTRLLSGKVGRGFASLEQSPVKQIKHILMDEERLLRRTQTKRSSYKILGDEEVTNNEEQNQGTADVDEEIFDDDDFYHHLLREIIERKTSSTDNPVALSRQWLEIQKLRKKVKRKVDTRASKGRKIR
;
A
#
# COMPACT_ATOMS: atom_id res chain seq x y z
N ASP A 1 36.04 -5.02 44.32
CA ASP A 1 34.84 -5.70 43.82
C ASP A 1 33.90 -4.74 43.10
N GLY A 2 34.15 -4.42 41.83
CA GLY A 2 33.34 -3.40 41.15
C GLY A 2 33.52 -3.26 39.64
N VAL A 3 33.85 -4.33 38.91
CA VAL A 3 34.06 -4.26 37.45
C VAL A 3 33.46 -5.44 36.68
N ASP A 4 32.37 -6.07 37.13
CA ASP A 4 31.73 -7.19 36.40
C ASP A 4 30.21 -7.04 36.24
N LYS A 5 29.73 -5.83 35.95
CA LYS A 5 28.35 -5.62 35.45
C LYS A 5 28.33 -4.77 34.17
N PHE A 6 29.14 -5.16 33.18
CA PHE A 6 28.88 -4.73 31.81
C PHE A 6 28.13 -5.86 31.09
N SER A 7 26.81 -5.65 30.92
CA SER A 7 25.98 -6.17 29.83
C SER A 7 26.29 -7.61 29.36
N SER A 8 25.65 -8.60 29.97
CA SER A 8 25.53 -9.92 29.34
C SER A 8 24.76 -9.78 28.02
N PHE A 9 25.46 -9.98 26.89
CA PHE A 9 24.85 -9.94 25.57
C PHE A 9 23.83 -11.07 25.45
N ASN A 10 22.54 -10.73 25.54
CA ASN A 10 21.47 -11.72 25.45
C ASN A 10 21.20 -12.08 23.97
N VAL A 11 21.94 -13.07 23.48
CA VAL A 11 21.83 -13.59 22.11
C VAL A 11 20.38 -13.98 21.77
N ALA A 12 19.66 -14.60 22.70
CA ALA A 12 18.28 -15.03 22.48
C ALA A 12 17.33 -13.83 22.26
N ALA A 13 17.51 -12.74 23.01
CA ALA A 13 16.76 -11.51 22.82
C ALA A 13 17.04 -10.88 21.43
N GLU A 14 18.31 -10.85 21.00
CA GLU A 14 18.69 -10.34 19.68
C GLU A 14 18.12 -11.21 18.54
N VAL A 15 18.14 -12.54 18.70
CA VAL A 15 17.50 -13.47 17.74
C VAL A 15 15.99 -13.21 17.65
N LYS A 16 15.32 -12.99 18.79
CA LYS A 16 13.88 -12.68 18.82
C LYS A 16 13.58 -11.35 18.12
N LYS A 17 14.39 -10.31 18.35
CA LYS A 17 14.29 -9.03 17.63
C LYS A 17 14.47 -9.21 16.13
N GLY A 18 15.49 -9.97 15.71
CA GLY A 18 15.73 -10.29 14.30
C GLY A 18 14.53 -10.96 13.62
N LYS A 19 13.94 -11.97 14.28
CA LYS A 19 12.72 -12.65 13.78
C LYS A 19 11.53 -11.69 13.67
N ALA A 20 11.36 -10.79 14.65
CA ALA A 20 10.30 -9.78 14.63
C ALA A 20 10.47 -8.80 13.46
N VAL A 21 11.68 -8.26 13.26
CA VAL A 21 11.99 -7.37 12.13
C VAL A 21 11.76 -8.07 10.79
N HIS A 22 12.21 -9.32 10.65
CA HIS A 22 11.97 -10.10 9.44
C HIS A 22 10.47 -10.25 9.15
N SER A 23 9.68 -10.56 10.18
CA SER A 23 8.23 -10.72 10.05
C SER A 23 7.54 -9.40 9.66
N GLN A 24 7.96 -8.27 10.23
CA GLN A 24 7.47 -6.94 9.87
C GLN A 24 7.76 -6.60 8.42
N LEU A 25 8.97 -6.91 7.94
CA LEU A 25 9.33 -6.72 6.54
C LEU A 25 8.44 -7.55 5.62
N LEU A 26 8.21 -8.84 5.91
CA LEU A 26 7.32 -9.69 5.10
C LEU A 26 5.88 -9.15 5.03
N ILE A 27 5.37 -8.57 6.11
CA ILE A 27 4.05 -7.91 6.11
C ILE A 27 4.08 -6.69 5.20
N TRP A 28 5.13 -5.85 5.29
CA TRP A 28 5.30 -4.69 4.43
C TRP A 28 5.36 -5.08 2.94
N ASP A 29 6.11 -6.12 2.58
CA ASP A 29 6.16 -6.67 1.22
C ASP A 29 4.78 -7.04 0.70
N SER A 30 4.01 -7.73 1.55
CA SER A 30 2.67 -8.21 1.19
C SER A 30 1.72 -7.04 0.95
N ILE A 31 1.77 -6.00 1.79
CA ILE A 31 0.95 -4.79 1.64
C ILE A 31 1.36 -4.00 0.38
N LEU A 32 2.67 -3.89 0.13
CA LEU A 32 3.20 -3.21 -1.05
C LEU A 32 2.80 -3.90 -2.35
N GLU A 33 2.90 -5.23 -2.39
CA GLU A 33 2.46 -6.04 -3.52
C GLU A 33 0.94 -5.94 -3.75
N LEU A 34 0.14 -6.00 -2.69
CA LEU A 34 -1.30 -5.78 -2.75
C LEU A 34 -1.62 -4.40 -3.37
N ARG A 35 -0.93 -3.34 -2.92
CA ARG A 35 -1.11 -2.01 -3.49
C ARG A 35 -0.76 -1.98 -4.98
N ILE A 36 0.35 -2.60 -5.40
CA ILE A 36 0.76 -2.67 -6.80
C ILE A 36 -0.32 -3.39 -7.65
N GLN A 37 -0.87 -4.49 -7.15
CA GLN A 37 -1.93 -5.24 -7.84
C GLN A 37 -3.22 -4.42 -8.02
N LEU A 38 -3.56 -3.58 -7.03
CA LEU A 38 -4.73 -2.69 -7.11
C LEU A 38 -4.59 -1.58 -8.16
N GLN A 39 -3.38 -1.29 -8.67
CA GLN A 39 -3.20 -0.24 -9.69
C GLN A 39 -4.04 -0.49 -10.94
N LYS A 40 -4.14 -1.74 -11.38
CA LYS A 40 -4.93 -2.08 -12.58
C LYS A 40 -6.41 -1.79 -12.39
N LEU A 41 -6.93 -2.02 -11.18
CA LEU A 41 -8.33 -1.71 -10.86
C LEU A 41 -8.58 -0.20 -10.94
N LEU A 42 -7.66 0.61 -10.39
CA LEU A 42 -7.74 2.07 -10.46
C LEU A 42 -7.74 2.58 -11.90
N VAL A 43 -6.82 2.09 -12.74
CA VAL A 43 -6.72 2.49 -14.15
C VAL A 43 -7.97 2.08 -14.96
N LEU A 44 -8.58 0.94 -14.63
CA LEU A 44 -9.85 0.52 -15.25
C LEU A 44 -11.02 1.37 -14.77
N ALA A 45 -11.04 1.80 -13.51
CA ALA A 45 -12.09 2.66 -12.98
C ALA A 45 -12.12 4.02 -13.70
N ASN A 46 -10.96 4.57 -14.06
CA ASN A 46 -10.87 5.82 -14.83
C ASN A 46 -11.44 5.72 -16.26
N GLN A 47 -11.84 4.53 -16.73
CA GLN A 47 -12.49 4.34 -18.03
C GLN A 47 -14.02 4.32 -17.93
N PHE A 48 -14.59 4.39 -16.72
CA PHE A 48 -16.04 4.44 -16.56
C PHE A 48 -16.64 5.68 -17.25
N PRO A 49 -17.91 5.57 -17.70
CA PRO A 49 -18.59 6.69 -18.35
C PRO A 49 -18.74 7.88 -17.41
N LYS A 50 -18.61 9.07 -17.98
CA LYS A 50 -18.85 10.32 -17.27
C LYS A 50 -20.32 10.47 -16.87
N PRO A 51 -20.63 11.24 -15.81
CA PRO A 51 -22.00 11.42 -15.32
C PRO A 51 -23.01 11.82 -16.42
N GLU A 52 -22.62 12.72 -17.31
CA GLU A 52 -23.43 13.20 -18.44
C GLU A 52 -23.79 12.11 -19.46
N ASN A 53 -22.89 11.15 -19.67
CA ASN A 53 -23.03 10.08 -20.66
C ASN A 53 -23.54 8.77 -20.05
N TYR A 54 -23.61 8.69 -18.70
CA TYR A 54 -23.94 7.45 -18.00
C TYR A 54 -25.33 6.91 -18.34
N SER A 55 -26.35 7.78 -18.45
CA SER A 55 -27.72 7.36 -18.78
C SER A 55 -27.78 6.66 -20.14
N THR A 56 -27.14 7.26 -21.14
CA THR A 56 -27.05 6.72 -22.51
C THR A 56 -26.24 5.42 -22.53
N PHE A 57 -25.07 5.40 -21.87
CA PHE A 57 -24.24 4.20 -21.74
C PHE A 57 -25.01 3.05 -21.07
N ARG A 58 -25.72 3.32 -19.97
CA ARG A 58 -26.48 2.31 -19.25
C ARG A 58 -27.56 1.68 -20.12
N SER A 59 -28.35 2.50 -20.82
CA SER A 59 -29.40 1.99 -21.70
C SER A 59 -28.83 1.16 -22.85
N ALA A 60 -27.74 1.63 -23.49
CA ALA A 60 -27.16 0.98 -24.66
C ALA A 60 -26.33 -0.27 -24.31
N ALA A 61 -25.48 -0.19 -23.29
CA ALA A 61 -24.46 -1.18 -23.00
C ALA A 61 -24.82 -2.14 -21.86
N LEU A 62 -25.75 -1.78 -20.96
CA LEU A 62 -26.13 -2.63 -19.82
C LEU A 62 -27.55 -3.18 -19.95
N GLU A 63 -28.54 -2.35 -20.26
CA GLU A 63 -29.95 -2.80 -20.28
C GLU A 63 -30.28 -3.66 -21.51
N LYS A 64 -29.73 -3.31 -22.67
CA LYS A 64 -29.92 -4.06 -23.92
C LYS A 64 -29.02 -5.29 -24.05
N ASP A 65 -27.92 -5.36 -23.29
CA ASP A 65 -26.95 -6.45 -23.34
C ASP A 65 -26.87 -7.20 -22.00
N LYS A 66 -27.57 -8.33 -21.94
CA LYS A 66 -27.59 -9.21 -20.76
C LYS A 66 -26.20 -9.72 -20.36
N LYS A 67 -25.28 -9.91 -21.32
CA LYS A 67 -23.91 -10.37 -21.02
C LYS A 67 -23.16 -9.28 -20.27
N ASN A 68 -23.23 -8.03 -20.73
CA ASN A 68 -22.60 -6.90 -20.07
C ASN A 68 -23.23 -6.61 -18.70
N ALA A 69 -24.55 -6.70 -18.58
CA ALA A 69 -25.23 -6.57 -17.28
C ALA A 69 -24.70 -7.60 -16.26
N ASN A 70 -24.56 -8.87 -16.68
CA ASN A 70 -24.02 -9.92 -15.83
C ASN A 70 -22.55 -9.67 -15.44
N LEU A 71 -21.71 -9.26 -16.38
CA LEU A 71 -20.32 -8.90 -16.12
C LEU A 71 -20.20 -7.72 -15.14
N MET A 72 -21.05 -6.71 -15.29
CA MET A 72 -21.11 -5.57 -14.36
C MET A 72 -21.51 -6.01 -12.95
N GLY A 73 -22.49 -6.90 -12.83
CA GLY A 73 -22.88 -7.50 -11.56
C GLY A 73 -21.74 -8.27 -10.89
N GLN A 74 -20.99 -9.07 -11.67
CA GLN A 74 -19.82 -9.80 -11.18
C GLN A 74 -18.68 -8.87 -10.77
N ALA A 75 -18.42 -7.81 -11.53
CA ALA A 75 -17.43 -6.80 -11.22
C ALA A 75 -17.76 -6.11 -9.89
N LYS A 76 -19.02 -5.68 -9.71
CA LYS A 76 -19.50 -5.10 -8.45
C LYS A 76 -19.29 -6.05 -7.26
N GLN A 77 -19.71 -7.30 -7.38
CA GLN A 77 -19.51 -8.31 -6.32
C GLN A 77 -18.04 -8.54 -5.98
N SER A 78 -17.17 -8.52 -7.00
CA SER A 78 -15.72 -8.70 -6.82
C SER A 78 -15.10 -7.51 -6.09
N VAL A 79 -15.48 -6.28 -6.45
CA VAL A 79 -15.01 -5.05 -5.76
C VAL A 79 -15.51 -5.00 -4.32
N GLU A 80 -16.79 -5.34 -4.09
CA GLU A 80 -17.35 -5.44 -2.74
C GLU A 80 -16.60 -6.48 -1.90
N LEU A 81 -16.28 -7.65 -2.48
CA LEU A 81 -15.50 -8.68 -1.80
C LEU A 81 -14.11 -8.16 -1.40
N VAL A 82 -13.38 -7.53 -2.33
CA VAL A 82 -12.05 -6.97 -2.05
C VAL A 82 -12.12 -5.93 -0.94
N MET A 83 -13.07 -4.98 -1.00
CA MET A 83 -13.25 -3.97 0.05
C MET A 83 -13.49 -4.61 1.43
N ASN A 84 -14.38 -5.61 1.51
CA ASN A 84 -14.65 -6.30 2.76
C ASN A 84 -13.43 -7.09 3.28
N GLN A 85 -12.64 -7.69 2.39
CA GLN A 85 -11.40 -8.37 2.76
C GLN A 85 -10.36 -7.40 3.32
N LEU A 86 -10.22 -6.21 2.73
CA LEU A 86 -9.32 -5.15 3.21
C LEU A 86 -9.76 -4.63 4.58
N LEU A 87 -11.05 -4.40 4.78
CA LEU A 87 -11.59 -3.99 6.09
C LEU A 87 -11.38 -5.08 7.15
N ASN A 88 -11.61 -6.35 6.80
CA ASN A 88 -11.36 -7.45 7.73
C ASN A 88 -9.87 -7.60 8.08
N LEU A 89 -8.98 -7.37 7.11
CA LEU A 89 -7.54 -7.33 7.35
C LEU A 89 -7.19 -6.19 8.32
N GLN A 90 -7.74 -4.99 8.11
CA GLN A 90 -7.55 -3.85 9.01
C GLN A 90 -8.02 -4.17 10.44
N GLU A 91 -9.20 -4.77 10.60
CA GLU A 91 -9.73 -5.19 11.90
C GLU A 91 -8.81 -6.22 12.58
N LYS A 92 -8.36 -7.24 11.85
CA LYS A 92 -7.42 -8.24 12.38
C LYS A 92 -6.09 -7.65 12.79
N LEU A 93 -5.53 -6.74 11.98
CA LEU A 93 -4.28 -6.04 12.30
C LEU A 93 -4.44 -5.17 13.55
N ARG A 94 -5.54 -4.43 13.68
CA ARG A 94 -5.89 -3.67 14.89
C ARG A 94 -5.95 -4.59 16.10
N ASP A 95 -6.71 -5.68 16.01
CA ASP A 95 -6.98 -6.55 17.16
C ASP A 95 -5.76 -7.36 17.61
N SER A 96 -4.82 -7.59 16.69
CA SER A 96 -3.54 -8.27 16.98
C SER A 96 -2.52 -7.37 17.69
N HIS A 97 -2.74 -6.04 17.74
CA HIS A 97 -1.83 -5.09 18.35
C HIS A 97 -2.52 -4.34 19.50
N PRO A 98 -2.26 -4.71 20.77
CA PRO A 98 -2.95 -4.14 21.93
C PRO A 98 -2.95 -2.61 21.96
N ASP A 99 -1.81 -1.98 21.66
CA ASP A 99 -1.68 -0.52 21.63
C ASP A 99 -2.64 0.13 20.64
N VAL A 100 -2.78 -0.47 19.45
CA VAL A 100 -3.67 0.02 18.39
C VAL A 100 -5.13 -0.25 18.79
N ARG A 101 -5.43 -1.45 19.30
CA ARG A 101 -6.77 -1.80 19.81
C ARG A 101 -7.24 -0.83 20.89
N ASN A 102 -6.35 -0.42 21.80
CA ASN A 102 -6.63 0.48 22.90
C ASN A 102 -7.07 1.88 22.46
N VAL A 103 -6.63 2.33 21.28
CA VAL A 103 -7.08 3.59 20.64
C VAL A 103 -8.59 3.54 20.38
N PHE A 104 -9.12 2.37 20.00
CA PHE A 104 -10.53 2.21 19.61
C PHE A 104 -11.44 1.77 20.76
N SER A 105 -10.90 1.16 21.83
CA SER A 105 -11.68 0.79 23.02
C SER A 105 -11.91 1.96 23.98
N SER A 106 -11.07 3.00 23.93
CA SER A 106 -11.12 4.12 24.87
C SER A 106 -12.16 5.20 24.52
N ALA A 107 -12.96 5.03 23.46
CA ALA A 107 -13.98 5.99 23.02
C ALA A 107 -15.15 6.20 24.01
N GLY A 108 -15.19 5.48 25.15
CA GLY A 108 -16.15 5.68 26.24
C GLY A 108 -15.56 6.25 27.55
N GLY A 109 -14.26 6.55 27.60
CA GLY A 109 -13.60 7.02 28.83
C GLY A 109 -12.81 8.31 28.58
N LYS A 110 -13.02 9.32 29.43
CA LYS A 110 -12.32 10.61 29.44
C LYS A 110 -10.85 10.48 29.01
N GLN A 111 -10.41 11.36 28.12
CA GLN A 111 -9.00 11.66 27.91
C GLN A 111 -8.34 11.90 29.27
N LYS A 112 -7.59 10.90 29.77
CA LYS A 112 -6.47 11.20 30.63
C LYS A 112 -5.36 11.71 29.72
N GLY A 113 -4.73 12.79 30.15
CA GLY A 113 -3.58 13.37 29.47
C GLY A 113 -2.54 12.29 29.17
N VAL A 114 -1.72 12.57 28.16
CA VAL A 114 -0.51 11.81 27.87
C VAL A 114 0.39 11.92 29.11
N ASP A 115 0.17 11.03 30.07
CA ASP A 115 1.15 10.72 31.08
C ASP A 115 2.35 10.12 30.34
N GLN A 116 3.51 10.63 30.72
CA GLN A 116 4.82 10.21 30.27
C GLN A 116 4.83 8.70 30.04
N ILE A 117 5.23 8.27 28.84
CA ILE A 117 5.68 6.89 28.66
C ILE A 117 6.91 6.80 29.55
N ASP A 118 6.68 6.25 30.74
CA ASP A 118 7.68 6.09 31.76
C ASP A 118 8.84 5.32 31.15
N SER A 119 9.99 5.97 31.21
CA SER A 119 11.28 5.40 30.89
C SER A 119 11.70 4.70 32.16
N GLU A 120 11.39 3.41 32.31
CA GLU A 120 11.99 2.44 33.24
C GLU A 120 10.95 1.35 33.51
N ASP A 121 10.94 0.24 32.74
CA ASP A 121 10.77 -1.13 33.26
C ASP A 121 10.86 -2.21 32.14
N GLU A 122 12.02 -2.33 31.49
CA GLU A 122 12.40 -3.63 30.92
C GLU A 122 13.26 -4.38 31.96
N GLU A 123 12.73 -4.59 33.17
CA GLU A 123 13.28 -5.62 34.04
C GLU A 123 12.97 -7.00 33.46
N ILE A 124 14.06 -7.70 33.18
CA ILE A 124 14.13 -9.05 32.67
C ILE A 124 13.46 -9.97 33.71
N PRO A 125 12.40 -10.74 33.40
CA PRO A 125 12.03 -11.87 34.24
C PRO A 125 13.13 -12.91 34.06
N SER A 126 14.08 -12.89 35.00
CA SER A 126 14.91 -14.04 35.32
C SER A 126 13.98 -15.12 35.82
N ASP A 127 13.63 -16.06 34.95
CA ASP A 127 13.26 -17.38 35.43
C ASP A 127 14.03 -18.45 34.66
N THR A 128 14.63 -19.31 35.46
CA THR A 128 15.57 -20.36 35.10
C THR A 128 14.78 -21.64 35.19
N GLU A 129 14.68 -22.44 34.12
CA GLU A 129 14.75 -23.91 34.21
C GLU A 129 15.31 -24.51 32.90
N PRO A 130 16.07 -25.60 32.98
CA PRO A 130 16.86 -26.13 31.87
C PRO A 130 16.07 -27.11 31.00
N GLU A 131 16.40 -27.14 29.71
CA GLU A 131 15.93 -28.16 28.78
C GLU A 131 16.61 -29.51 29.04
N GLU A 132 15.83 -30.59 29.00
CA GLU A 132 16.35 -31.92 28.68
C GLU A 132 16.22 -32.16 27.17
N SER A 133 17.40 -32.35 26.57
CA SER A 133 17.65 -32.89 25.24
C SER A 133 17.22 -34.35 25.13
N ASP A 134 16.69 -34.75 23.97
CA ASP A 134 16.88 -36.13 23.50
C ASP A 134 17.06 -36.15 21.97
N GLU A 135 18.26 -36.55 21.56
CA GLU A 135 18.62 -36.92 20.19
C GLU A 135 18.30 -38.41 19.98
N GLY A 136 17.77 -38.80 18.81
CA GLY A 136 17.85 -40.21 18.44
C GLY A 136 17.15 -40.66 17.18
N SER A 137 17.98 -40.90 16.16
CA SER A 137 17.93 -42.02 15.22
C SER A 137 17.21 -41.85 13.86
N GLU A 138 18.06 -41.79 12.83
CA GLU A 138 17.78 -42.19 11.45
C GLU A 138 17.69 -43.73 11.31
N GLY A 139 16.92 -44.22 10.34
CA GLY A 139 16.88 -45.62 9.86
C GLY A 139 15.60 -45.97 9.09
N PRO A 140 15.62 -46.89 8.09
CA PRO A 140 15.34 -46.48 6.71
C PRO A 140 14.14 -47.16 5.98
N VAL A 141 13.71 -46.50 4.88
CA VAL A 141 12.92 -46.89 3.68
C VAL A 141 11.88 -48.04 3.72
N GLU A 142 10.66 -47.75 3.26
CA GLU A 142 9.95 -48.65 2.34
C GLU A 142 9.01 -47.92 1.36
N ALA A 143 9.02 -48.37 0.10
CA ALA A 143 8.33 -47.80 -1.04
C ALA A 143 6.86 -48.26 -1.10
N GLY A 144 5.93 -47.30 -1.20
CA GLY A 144 4.49 -47.58 -1.29
C GLY A 144 3.76 -46.59 -2.19
N SER A 145 3.58 -46.99 -3.45
CA SER A 145 2.82 -46.31 -4.51
C SER A 145 1.39 -45.98 -4.09
N THR A 146 1.04 -44.71 -3.89
CA THR A 146 -0.37 -44.28 -3.83
C THR A 146 -0.64 -43.01 -4.64
N LYS A 147 -1.50 -43.17 -5.66
CA LYS A 147 -2.04 -42.13 -6.53
C LYS A 147 -2.75 -41.05 -5.70
N ARG A 148 -2.22 -39.82 -5.69
CA ARG A 148 -2.88 -38.66 -5.07
C ARG A 148 -4.03 -38.16 -5.94
N LYS A 149 -5.24 -38.19 -5.36
CA LYS A 149 -6.49 -37.64 -5.93
C LYS A 149 -6.42 -36.10 -5.97
N PRO A 150 -7.11 -35.44 -6.93
CA PRO A 150 -7.12 -33.98 -7.03
C PRO A 150 -7.84 -33.34 -5.84
N ALA A 151 -7.31 -32.20 -5.41
CA ALA A 151 -7.80 -31.40 -4.29
C ALA A 151 -9.28 -31.01 -4.49
N LYS A 152 -10.12 -31.33 -3.50
CA LYS A 152 -11.50 -30.84 -3.44
C LYS A 152 -11.47 -29.32 -3.32
N GLN A 153 -12.08 -28.62 -4.29
CA GLN A 153 -12.38 -27.20 -4.19
C GLN A 153 -13.22 -26.95 -2.93
N MET A 154 -12.69 -26.13 -2.02
CA MET A 154 -13.46 -25.58 -0.90
C MET A 154 -14.44 -24.56 -1.47
N HIS A 155 -15.71 -24.95 -1.57
CA HIS A 155 -16.79 -23.98 -1.75
C HIS A 155 -16.85 -23.07 -0.50
N PRO A 156 -16.94 -21.73 -0.65
CA PRO A 156 -17.02 -20.83 0.48
C PRO A 156 -18.32 -21.05 1.26
N LYS A 157 -18.17 -21.31 2.57
CA LYS A 157 -19.25 -21.44 3.55
C LYS A 157 -19.94 -20.08 3.74
N LYS A 158 -21.28 -20.08 3.60
CA LYS A 158 -22.31 -19.07 3.98
C LYS A 158 -21.99 -17.59 3.67
N LEU A 159 -22.91 -16.97 2.92
CA LEU A 159 -22.93 -15.54 2.60
C LEU A 159 -22.79 -14.68 3.87
N VAL A 160 -21.61 -14.10 4.06
CA VAL A 160 -21.44 -12.95 4.96
C VAL A 160 -22.34 -11.85 4.43
N LYS A 161 -23.24 -11.31 5.26
CA LYS A 161 -24.03 -10.13 4.87
C LYS A 161 -23.04 -8.98 4.63
N TYR A 162 -22.77 -8.69 3.36
CA TYR A 162 -21.89 -7.59 3.00
C TYR A 162 -22.49 -6.28 3.50
N ARG A 163 -21.69 -5.46 4.17
CA ARG A 163 -22.02 -4.06 4.49
C ARG A 163 -22.25 -3.31 3.17
N LYS A 164 -23.18 -2.34 3.15
CA LYS A 164 -23.35 -1.49 1.96
C LYS A 164 -22.06 -0.71 1.71
N MET A 165 -21.73 -0.42 0.45
CA MET A 165 -20.47 0.26 0.11
C MET A 165 -20.33 1.61 0.84
N ASP A 166 -21.40 2.38 0.96
CA ASP A 166 -21.39 3.66 1.68
C ASP A 166 -21.07 3.50 3.17
N GLU A 167 -21.54 2.42 3.78
CA GLU A 167 -21.23 2.07 5.18
C GLU A 167 -19.76 1.63 5.32
N CYS A 168 -19.23 0.89 4.33
CA CYS A 168 -17.81 0.52 4.28
C CYS A 168 -16.91 1.76 4.20
N ILE A 169 -17.25 2.72 3.33
CA ILE A 169 -16.50 3.96 3.15
C ILE A 169 -16.56 4.80 4.44
N SER A 170 -17.75 4.95 5.01
CA SER A 170 -17.94 5.71 6.26
C SER A 170 -17.16 5.08 7.42
N SER A 171 -17.23 3.75 7.58
CA SER A 171 -16.49 3.03 8.62
C SER A 171 -14.97 3.14 8.45
N ALA A 172 -14.47 3.14 7.21
CA ALA A 172 -13.05 3.36 6.94
C ALA A 172 -12.63 4.80 7.33
N ALA A 173 -13.43 5.80 6.97
CA ALA A 173 -13.16 7.21 7.30
C ALA A 173 -13.12 7.44 8.82
N GLU A 174 -14.10 6.89 9.55
CA GLU A 174 -14.14 6.94 11.02
C GLU A 174 -12.91 6.28 11.64
N PHE A 175 -12.53 5.09 11.16
CA PHE A 175 -11.33 4.40 11.63
C PHE A 175 -10.09 5.27 11.48
N TRP A 176 -9.85 5.86 10.29
CA TRP A 176 -8.66 6.66 10.04
C TRP A 176 -8.64 7.96 10.86
N LYS A 177 -9.81 8.57 11.07
CA LYS A 177 -9.96 9.73 11.95
C LYS A 177 -9.57 9.39 13.40
N SER A 178 -10.03 8.26 13.92
CA SER A 178 -9.68 7.81 15.28
C SER A 178 -8.21 7.35 15.38
N PHE A 179 -7.64 6.80 14.31
CA PHE A 179 -6.27 6.31 14.28
C PHE A 179 -5.20 7.41 14.14
N GLU A 180 -5.58 8.55 13.55
CA GLU A 180 -4.64 9.62 13.20
C GLU A 180 -3.74 10.10 14.37
N PRO A 181 -4.25 10.36 15.60
CA PRO A 181 -3.40 10.79 16.70
C PRO A 181 -2.32 9.76 17.06
N TYR A 182 -2.69 8.48 17.12
CA TYR A 182 -1.77 7.38 17.40
C TYR A 182 -0.72 7.23 16.28
N ARG A 183 -1.15 7.27 15.02
CA ARG A 183 -0.26 7.22 13.85
C ARG A 183 0.77 8.34 13.90
N ASN A 184 0.32 9.59 14.09
CA ASN A 184 1.19 10.76 14.07
C ASN A 184 2.18 10.73 15.25
N SER A 185 1.73 10.38 16.45
CA SER A 185 2.58 10.20 17.63
C SER A 185 3.66 9.12 17.42
N THR A 186 3.26 7.99 16.83
CA THR A 186 4.19 6.88 16.52
C THR A 186 5.24 7.30 15.50
N ILE A 187 4.86 8.02 14.45
CA ILE A 187 5.80 8.54 13.44
C ILE A 187 6.78 9.53 14.09
N GLU A 188 6.32 10.46 14.93
CA GLU A 188 7.18 11.41 15.62
C GLU A 188 8.17 10.70 16.56
N LYS A 189 7.69 9.75 17.37
CA LYS A 189 8.54 8.95 18.27
C LYS A 189 9.69 8.27 17.51
N TRP A 190 9.40 7.63 16.37
CA TRP A 190 10.43 6.94 15.59
C TRP A 190 11.33 7.89 14.81
N HIS A 191 10.79 9.01 14.33
CA HIS A 191 11.59 10.07 13.73
C HIS A 191 12.61 10.64 14.74
N GLU A 192 12.17 10.97 15.96
CA GLU A 192 13.04 11.47 17.02
C GLU A 192 14.12 10.45 17.40
N ARG A 193 13.74 9.19 17.63
CA ARG A 193 14.69 8.11 17.95
C ARG A 193 15.75 7.95 16.86
N THR A 194 15.33 7.88 15.60
CA THR A 194 16.26 7.70 14.46
C THR A 194 17.18 8.91 14.30
N ARG A 195 16.64 10.13 14.48
CA ARG A 195 17.40 11.38 14.41
C ARG A 195 18.48 11.45 15.49
N LEU A 196 18.15 11.05 16.72
CA LEU A 196 19.10 11.02 17.84
C LEU A 196 20.22 9.99 17.59
N LEU A 197 19.87 8.80 17.12
CA LEU A 197 20.83 7.73 16.80
C LEU A 197 21.75 8.06 15.61
N SER A 198 21.31 8.90 14.69
CA SER A 198 22.09 9.31 13.51
C SER A 198 23.34 10.15 13.85
N GLY A 199 23.48 10.63 15.10
CA GLY A 199 24.63 11.44 15.51
C GLY A 199 24.76 12.78 14.74
N LYS A 200 23.67 13.21 14.10
CA LYS A 200 23.57 14.49 13.37
C LYS A 200 23.11 15.64 14.28
N VAL A 201 22.75 15.34 15.52
CA VAL A 201 22.38 16.33 16.53
C VAL A 201 23.56 17.31 16.71
N GLY A 202 23.36 18.57 16.32
CA GLY A 202 24.37 19.62 16.43
C GLY A 202 25.18 19.93 15.15
N ARG A 203 24.99 19.19 14.04
CA ARG A 203 25.53 19.59 12.72
C ARG A 203 24.53 20.49 11.98
N GLY A 204 25.01 21.59 11.40
CA GLY A 204 24.30 22.82 11.02
C GLY A 204 23.12 22.78 10.04
N PHE A 205 22.51 21.61 9.79
CA PHE A 205 21.26 21.47 9.04
C PHE A 205 20.25 20.53 9.73
N ALA A 206 20.63 19.83 10.81
CA ALA A 206 19.73 18.94 11.55
C ALA A 206 18.62 19.67 12.33
N SER A 207 18.78 20.97 12.58
CA SER A 207 17.71 21.84 13.11
C SER A 207 16.68 22.23 12.04
N LEU A 208 17.00 22.07 10.76
CA LEU A 208 16.13 22.36 9.62
C LEU A 208 15.34 21.11 9.17
N GLU A 209 15.74 19.91 9.61
CA GLU A 209 15.00 18.67 9.33
C GLU A 209 13.65 18.68 10.06
N GLN A 210 12.58 18.90 9.29
CA GLN A 210 11.21 18.80 9.78
C GLN A 210 10.80 17.33 9.90
N SER A 211 9.95 17.02 10.89
CA SER A 211 9.40 15.67 11.02
C SER A 211 8.53 15.30 9.81
N PRO A 212 8.40 14.00 9.48
CA PRO A 212 7.54 13.56 8.39
C PRO A 212 6.11 14.08 8.52
N VAL A 213 5.57 14.14 9.74
CA VAL A 213 4.22 14.68 10.00
C VAL A 213 4.13 16.16 9.63
N LYS A 214 5.14 16.97 9.97
CA LYS A 214 5.19 18.39 9.59
C LYS A 214 5.34 18.57 8.08
N GLN A 215 6.18 17.76 7.44
CA GLN A 215 6.34 17.78 5.98
C GLN A 215 5.03 17.43 5.26
N ILE A 216 4.32 16.39 5.71
CA ILE A 216 3.01 16.02 5.17
C ILE A 216 2.02 17.17 5.33
N LYS A 217 1.92 17.76 6.53
CA LYS A 217 1.05 18.92 6.77
C LYS A 217 1.38 20.10 5.86
N HIS A 218 2.66 20.40 5.66
CA HIS A 218 3.09 21.49 4.79
C HIS A 218 2.73 21.23 3.33
N ILE A 219 2.95 20.01 2.83
CA ILE A 219 2.55 19.61 1.48
C ILE A 219 1.03 19.72 1.28
N LEU A 220 0.25 19.30 2.30
CA LEU A 220 -1.20 19.38 2.29
C LEU A 220 -1.76 20.82 2.38
N MET A 221 -0.93 21.84 2.60
CA MET A 221 -1.40 23.24 2.58
C MET A 221 -1.89 23.68 1.19
N ASP A 222 -1.38 23.05 0.13
CA ASP A 222 -1.78 23.28 -1.27
C ASP A 222 -2.55 22.07 -1.81
N GLU A 223 -3.66 21.75 -1.15
CA GLU A 223 -4.50 20.58 -1.48
C GLU A 223 -5.08 20.66 -2.90
N GLU A 224 -5.45 21.86 -3.36
CA GLU A 224 -5.99 22.06 -4.71
C GLU A 224 -5.01 21.62 -5.78
N ARG A 225 -3.72 21.99 -5.66
CA ARG A 225 -2.69 21.55 -6.58
C ARG A 225 -2.50 20.04 -6.57
N LEU A 226 -2.59 19.41 -5.40
CA LEU A 226 -2.48 17.95 -5.26
C LEU A 226 -3.65 17.25 -5.95
N LEU A 227 -4.87 17.76 -5.75
CA LEU A 227 -6.08 17.25 -6.39
C LEU A 227 -6.02 17.38 -7.91
N ARG A 228 -5.63 18.55 -8.43
CA ARG A 228 -5.44 18.77 -9.87
C ARG A 228 -4.39 17.83 -10.46
N ARG A 229 -3.34 17.53 -9.69
CA ARG A 229 -2.31 16.58 -10.09
C ARG A 229 -2.86 15.14 -10.20
N THR A 230 -3.78 14.72 -9.33
CA THR A 230 -4.43 13.40 -9.45
C THR A 230 -5.50 13.35 -10.53
N GLN A 231 -6.07 14.49 -10.92
CA GLN A 231 -7.10 14.60 -11.97
C GLN A 231 -6.53 14.83 -13.37
N THR A 232 -5.20 14.92 -13.50
CA THR A 232 -4.56 15.14 -14.81
C THR A 232 -4.41 13.82 -15.55
N LYS A 233 -5.07 13.68 -16.71
CA LYS A 233 -4.93 12.48 -17.55
C LYS A 233 -3.55 12.40 -18.20
N ARG A 234 -2.69 11.50 -17.71
CA ARG A 234 -1.33 11.27 -18.27
C ARG A 234 -1.27 10.12 -19.27
N SER A 235 -2.17 9.16 -19.12
CA SER A 235 -2.22 7.92 -19.89
C SER A 235 -3.31 7.95 -20.96
N SER A 236 -3.05 7.29 -22.08
CA SER A 236 -4.03 7.15 -23.17
C SER A 236 -4.93 5.95 -22.90
N TYR A 237 -6.19 6.21 -22.59
CA TYR A 237 -7.25 5.21 -22.48
C TYR A 237 -8.59 5.80 -22.93
N LYS A 238 -9.48 4.93 -23.42
CA LYS A 238 -10.82 5.27 -23.87
C LYS A 238 -11.77 5.32 -22.68
N ILE A 239 -12.53 6.40 -22.58
CA ILE A 239 -13.64 6.51 -21.64
C ILE A 239 -14.85 5.84 -22.28
N LEU A 240 -15.53 4.98 -21.53
CA LEU A 240 -16.72 4.29 -22.01
C LEU A 240 -17.86 5.28 -22.20
N GLY A 241 -18.62 5.14 -23.28
CA GLY A 241 -19.75 6.04 -23.55
C GLY A 241 -19.39 7.40 -24.13
N ASP A 242 -18.10 7.76 -24.23
CA ASP A 242 -17.66 8.84 -25.10
C ASP A 242 -17.76 8.39 -26.56
N GLU A 243 -18.39 9.23 -27.39
CA GLU A 243 -18.28 9.09 -28.84
C GLU A 243 -16.80 9.23 -29.22
N GLU A 244 -16.34 8.45 -30.20
CA GLU A 244 -14.95 8.57 -30.64
C GLU A 244 -14.73 9.98 -31.15
N VAL A 245 -14.10 10.82 -30.33
CA VAL A 245 -13.63 12.14 -30.75
C VAL A 245 -12.65 11.85 -31.88
N THR A 246 -13.14 12.04 -33.11
CA THR A 246 -12.31 12.03 -34.31
C THR A 246 -11.12 12.94 -34.04
N ASN A 247 -9.93 12.35 -34.09
CA ASN A 247 -8.65 12.96 -33.74
C ASN A 247 -8.51 14.40 -34.24
N ASN A 248 -8.84 15.37 -33.39
CA ASN A 248 -8.28 16.71 -33.44
C ASN A 248 -7.17 16.80 -32.39
N GLU A 249 -6.15 15.95 -32.56
CA GLU A 249 -4.89 15.97 -31.79
C GLU A 249 -4.16 17.34 -31.91
N GLU A 250 -4.60 18.23 -32.81
CA GLU A 250 -3.98 19.52 -33.09
C GLU A 250 -4.45 20.70 -32.21
N GLN A 251 -5.53 20.59 -31.41
CA GLN A 251 -6.05 21.76 -30.66
C GLN A 251 -5.89 21.73 -29.13
N ASN A 252 -5.72 20.58 -28.48
CA ASN A 252 -5.55 20.49 -27.02
C ASN A 252 -4.07 20.38 -26.60
N GLN A 253 -3.23 21.33 -27.02
CA GLN A 253 -1.81 21.41 -26.62
C GLN A 253 -1.52 22.39 -25.46
N GLY A 254 -2.53 23.03 -24.86
CA GLY A 254 -2.31 24.03 -23.81
C GLY A 254 -2.79 23.65 -22.41
N THR A 255 -3.88 22.90 -22.31
CA THR A 255 -4.45 22.48 -21.02
C THR A 255 -4.19 21.00 -20.85
N ALA A 256 -3.51 20.62 -19.78
CA ALA A 256 -3.63 19.25 -19.28
C ALA A 256 -5.12 18.98 -19.15
N ASP A 257 -5.61 17.89 -19.75
CA ASP A 257 -7.02 17.51 -19.69
C ASP A 257 -7.28 17.10 -18.23
N VAL A 258 -7.71 18.07 -17.43
CA VAL A 258 -8.07 17.86 -16.04
C VAL A 258 -9.47 17.28 -16.04
N ASP A 259 -9.58 16.06 -15.54
CA ASP A 259 -10.83 15.33 -15.45
C ASP A 259 -11.12 15.06 -13.98
N GLU A 260 -12.18 15.68 -13.44
CA GLU A 260 -12.49 15.59 -12.01
C GLU A 260 -13.00 14.19 -11.62
N GLU A 261 -13.41 13.39 -12.60
CA GLU A 261 -13.94 12.04 -12.44
C GLU A 261 -12.83 10.95 -12.42
N ILE A 262 -11.55 11.33 -12.55
CA ILE A 262 -10.43 10.38 -12.54
C ILE A 262 -9.52 10.56 -11.31
N PHE A 263 -8.81 9.48 -10.97
CA PHE A 263 -7.73 9.52 -10.00
C PHE A 263 -6.48 8.81 -10.55
N ASP A 264 -5.40 9.58 -10.76
CA ASP A 264 -4.11 9.16 -11.31
C ASP A 264 -3.00 9.42 -10.28
N ASP A 265 -2.54 8.34 -9.65
CA ASP A 265 -1.40 8.33 -8.74
C ASP A 265 -0.17 7.62 -9.31
N ASP A 266 -0.01 7.61 -10.64
CA ASP A 266 1.06 6.87 -11.33
C ASP A 266 2.45 7.23 -10.80
N ASP A 267 2.71 8.48 -10.40
CA ASP A 267 4.00 8.87 -9.82
C ASP A 267 4.31 8.12 -8.52
N PHE A 268 3.29 7.94 -7.67
CA PHE A 268 3.39 7.20 -6.40
C PHE A 268 3.51 5.70 -6.68
N TYR A 269 2.68 5.15 -7.56
CA TYR A 269 2.78 3.77 -8.01
C TYR A 269 4.17 3.43 -8.55
N HIS A 270 4.74 4.27 -9.42
CA HIS A 270 6.09 4.06 -9.95
C HIS A 270 7.18 4.21 -8.87
N HIS A 271 6.95 5.00 -7.82
CA HIS A 271 7.85 5.06 -6.68
C HIS A 271 7.83 3.74 -5.90
N LEU A 272 6.65 3.23 -5.55
CA LEU A 272 6.48 1.93 -4.89
C LEU A 272 7.06 0.77 -5.69
N LEU A 273 6.89 0.78 -7.02
CA LEU A 273 7.51 -0.20 -7.91
C LEU A 273 9.04 -0.13 -7.90
N ARG A 274 9.62 1.07 -7.85
CA ARG A 274 11.09 1.21 -7.76
C ARG A 274 11.58 0.64 -6.44
N GLU A 275 10.93 0.99 -5.34
CA GLU A 275 11.30 0.52 -4.00
C GLU A 275 11.23 -1.01 -3.88
N ILE A 276 10.15 -1.64 -4.35
CA ILE A 276 10.04 -3.10 -4.29
C ILE A 276 11.09 -3.79 -5.16
N ILE A 277 11.42 -3.24 -6.33
CA ILE A 277 12.42 -3.83 -7.21
C ILE A 277 13.81 -3.64 -6.63
N GLU A 278 14.17 -2.43 -6.19
CA GLU A 278 15.45 -2.13 -5.54
C GLU A 278 15.70 -3.10 -4.37
N ARG A 279 14.69 -3.33 -3.52
CA ARG A 279 14.80 -4.24 -2.38
C ARG A 279 14.87 -5.72 -2.75
N LYS A 280 14.13 -6.19 -3.75
CA LYS A 280 14.24 -7.58 -4.23
C LYS A 280 15.56 -7.80 -4.96
N THR A 281 16.08 -6.78 -5.62
CA THR A 281 17.37 -6.83 -6.33
C THR A 281 18.58 -6.77 -5.41
N SER A 282 18.52 -6.04 -4.29
CA SER A 282 19.62 -5.97 -3.33
C SER A 282 19.91 -7.31 -2.65
N SER A 283 18.96 -8.23 -2.68
CA SER A 283 19.11 -9.59 -2.14
C SER A 283 19.48 -10.63 -3.21
N THR A 284 19.70 -10.21 -4.47
CA THR A 284 19.98 -11.11 -5.60
C THR A 284 21.39 -10.88 -6.13
N ASP A 285 22.30 -11.83 -5.92
CA ASP A 285 23.70 -11.74 -6.38
C ASP A 285 23.90 -12.00 -7.88
N ASN A 286 22.82 -12.23 -8.64
CA ASN A 286 22.90 -12.57 -10.05
C ASN A 286 22.81 -11.32 -10.95
N PRO A 287 23.91 -10.88 -11.61
CA PRO A 287 23.94 -9.67 -12.43
C PRO A 287 23.04 -9.72 -13.68
N VAL A 288 22.70 -10.91 -14.18
CA VAL A 288 21.80 -11.09 -15.33
C VAL A 288 20.34 -10.89 -14.92
N ALA A 289 19.95 -11.35 -13.73
CA ALA A 289 18.62 -11.13 -13.17
C ALA A 289 18.41 -9.64 -12.85
N LEU A 290 19.43 -9.00 -12.26
CA LEU A 290 19.47 -7.57 -12.00
C LEU A 290 19.26 -6.75 -13.28
N SER A 291 19.97 -7.09 -14.36
CA SER A 291 19.87 -6.41 -15.66
C SER A 291 18.49 -6.56 -16.30
N ARG A 292 17.86 -7.73 -16.20
CA ARG A 292 16.49 -7.96 -16.69
C ARG A 292 15.45 -7.16 -15.90
N GLN A 293 15.56 -7.13 -14.58
CA GLN A 293 14.68 -6.36 -13.70
C GLN A 293 14.86 -4.85 -13.90
N TRP A 294 16.09 -4.38 -14.10
CA TRP A 294 16.36 -2.96 -14.40
C TRP A 294 15.78 -2.53 -15.76
N LEU A 295 15.81 -3.40 -16.77
CA LEU A 295 15.12 -3.18 -18.04
C LEU A 295 13.60 -3.13 -17.88
N GLU A 296 13.03 -3.91 -16.96
CA GLU A 296 11.61 -3.89 -16.64
C GLU A 296 11.21 -2.58 -15.92
N ILE A 297 12.01 -2.14 -14.94
CA ILE A 297 11.90 -0.78 -14.35
C ILE A 297 11.98 0.29 -15.42
N GLN A 298 12.92 0.19 -16.35
CA GLN A 298 13.12 1.20 -17.39
C GLN A 298 11.94 1.23 -18.38
N LYS A 299 11.33 0.08 -18.67
CA LYS A 299 10.09 -0.02 -19.46
C LYS A 299 8.90 0.62 -18.73
N LEU A 300 8.79 0.42 -17.41
CA LEU A 300 7.76 1.05 -16.58
C LEU A 300 7.98 2.57 -16.43
N ARG A 301 9.26 3.02 -16.41
CA ARG A 301 9.64 4.45 -16.39
C ARG A 301 9.41 5.17 -17.71
N LYS A 302 9.16 4.47 -18.83
CA LYS A 302 8.72 5.14 -20.05
C LYS A 302 7.30 5.63 -19.81
N LYS A 303 7.20 6.85 -19.27
CA LYS A 303 6.02 7.71 -19.43
C LYS A 303 5.51 7.45 -20.84
N VAL A 304 4.26 7.01 -20.96
CA VAL A 304 3.55 7.00 -22.24
C VAL A 304 3.62 8.44 -22.73
N LYS A 305 4.65 8.76 -23.51
CA LYS A 305 4.84 10.11 -24.03
C LYS A 305 3.68 10.28 -24.99
N ARG A 306 2.77 11.20 -24.67
CA ARG A 306 1.79 11.71 -25.63
C ARG A 306 2.57 11.98 -26.91
N LYS A 307 2.11 11.45 -28.04
CA LYS A 307 2.80 11.56 -29.33
C LYS A 307 2.67 13.01 -29.81
N VAL A 308 3.50 13.89 -29.26
CA VAL A 308 3.49 15.33 -29.55
C VAL A 308 4.40 15.53 -30.76
N ASP A 309 3.84 16.03 -31.87
CA ASP A 309 4.64 16.41 -33.04
C ASP A 309 5.50 17.64 -32.72
N THR A 310 6.76 17.38 -32.39
CA THR A 310 7.75 18.43 -32.08
C THR A 310 8.18 19.25 -33.30
N ARG A 311 7.77 18.90 -34.54
CA ARG A 311 8.06 19.72 -35.73
C ARG A 311 7.15 20.95 -35.83
N ALA A 312 5.95 20.89 -35.26
CA ALA A 312 5.01 22.01 -35.25
C ALA A 312 5.43 23.12 -34.27
N SER A 313 5.97 22.78 -33.10
CA SER A 313 6.23 23.75 -32.01
C SER A 313 7.40 24.72 -32.29
N LYS A 314 8.19 24.50 -33.34
CA LYS A 314 9.31 25.37 -33.76
C LYS A 314 9.19 25.85 -35.21
N GLY A 315 7.98 25.83 -35.79
CA GLY A 315 7.75 26.33 -37.15
C GLY A 315 8.45 25.54 -38.26
N ARG A 316 8.74 24.24 -38.05
CA ARG A 316 9.40 23.36 -39.05
C ARG A 316 8.41 22.54 -39.89
N LYS A 317 7.11 22.86 -39.81
CA LYS A 317 6.08 22.30 -40.70
C LYS A 317 5.97 23.27 -41.89
N ILE A 318 6.43 22.83 -43.06
CA ILE A 318 6.28 23.58 -44.32
C ILE A 318 4.78 23.63 -44.61
N ARG A 319 4.26 24.84 -44.88
CA ARG A 319 2.88 25.08 -45.29
C ARG A 319 2.64 24.57 -46.71
#